data_AF-A0A534XAF4-F1
#
_entry.id   AF-A0A534XAF4-F1
#
_cell.length_a   1.000
_cell.length_b   1.000
_cell.length_c   1.000
_cell.angle_alpha   90.00
_cell.angle_beta   90.00
_cell.angle_gamma   90.00
#
_symmetry.space_group_name_H-M   'P 1'
#
loop_
_entity.id
_entity.type
_entity.pdbx_description
1 polymer ?
#
loop_
_entity_poly.entity_id
_entity_poly.type
_entity_poly.pdbx_seq_one_letter_code
_entity_poly.pdbx_strand_id
1 'polypeptide(L)'
;MPEGVAPGALEASPAICVKLAGGAVPAARWRLSLFALLLCALLASGLAWARNERQHPNGAPFKHKLANARRKLQHVIVIMQENRSFDSYFGTYPHADGIRMRHGVPTVCVPDPGSGQCVRPFHDPNDVNLGGPHGAADAVADHDGGMMDGFIAQAEKSMPNLPPDMMGYHAAGE
;
A
#
# COMPACT_ATOMS: atom_id res chain seq x y z
N MET A 1 -82.79 20.18 -57.07
CA MET A 1 -83.12 19.47 -58.33
C MET A 1 -81.83 18.96 -58.95
N PRO A 2 -81.74 17.70 -59.42
CA PRO A 2 -82.39 16.44 -59.03
C PRO A 2 -81.32 15.44 -58.46
N GLU A 3 -81.62 14.57 -57.49
CA GLU A 3 -82.33 13.26 -57.52
C GLU A 3 -81.50 12.03 -57.95
N GLY A 4 -81.72 10.93 -57.21
CA GLY A 4 -81.50 9.54 -57.62
C GLY A 4 -80.39 8.83 -56.84
N VAL A 5 -80.52 7.63 -56.29
CA VAL A 5 -81.52 6.55 -56.33
C VAL A 5 -81.27 5.67 -55.08
N ALA A 6 -82.33 5.02 -54.59
CA ALA A 6 -82.34 4.12 -53.41
C ALA A 6 -81.90 2.67 -53.75
N PRO A 7 -82.18 1.63 -52.93
CA PRO A 7 -81.18 0.82 -52.25
C PRO A 7 -81.06 -0.63 -52.79
N GLY A 8 -80.07 -1.37 -52.29
CA GLY A 8 -79.97 -2.82 -52.52
C GLY A 8 -78.92 -3.45 -51.61
N ALA A 9 -79.39 -4.12 -50.55
CA ALA A 9 -78.60 -4.99 -49.71
C ALA A 9 -78.41 -6.37 -50.37
N LEU A 10 -77.23 -6.99 -50.21
CA LEU A 10 -76.98 -8.43 -50.07
C LEU A 10 -75.46 -8.60 -49.83
N GLU A 11 -75.04 -8.82 -48.59
CA GLU A 11 -74.56 -10.10 -48.04
C GLU A 11 -73.29 -10.70 -48.68
N ALA A 12 -72.19 -10.70 -47.92
CA ALA A 12 -71.16 -11.75 -47.96
C ALA A 12 -70.38 -11.79 -46.62
N SER A 13 -70.61 -12.88 -45.87
CA SER A 13 -69.82 -13.62 -44.87
C SER A 13 -68.67 -12.99 -44.04
N PRO A 14 -68.47 -13.49 -42.79
CA PRO A 14 -67.67 -12.83 -41.78
C PRO A 14 -66.16 -13.00 -42.01
N ALA A 15 -65.44 -11.88 -42.07
CA ALA A 15 -63.99 -11.88 -41.94
C ALA A 15 -63.61 -12.11 -40.46
N ILE A 16 -62.79 -13.13 -40.27
CA ILE A 16 -62.19 -13.57 -39.01
C ILE A 16 -61.49 -12.40 -38.33
N CYS A 17 -61.93 -12.04 -37.12
CA CYS A 17 -61.29 -11.03 -36.28
C CYS A 17 -60.05 -11.62 -35.59
N VAL A 18 -58.86 -11.40 -36.14
CA VAL A 18 -57.61 -11.57 -35.39
C VAL A 18 -57.40 -10.33 -34.52
N LYS A 19 -57.74 -10.43 -33.24
CA LYS A 19 -57.35 -9.44 -32.22
C LYS A 19 -55.82 -9.46 -32.08
N LEU A 20 -55.12 -8.47 -32.62
CA LEU A 20 -53.76 -8.17 -32.21
C LEU A 20 -53.84 -7.53 -30.81
N ALA A 21 -53.38 -8.26 -29.80
CA ALA A 21 -53.26 -7.79 -28.44
C ALA A 21 -52.27 -6.62 -28.38
N GLY A 22 -52.74 -5.43 -27.99
CA GLY A 22 -51.89 -4.32 -27.59
C GLY A 22 -51.20 -4.63 -26.27
N GLY A 23 -49.96 -5.14 -26.33
CA GLY A 23 -49.11 -5.32 -25.16
C GLY A 23 -48.34 -4.03 -24.84
N ALA A 24 -48.64 -3.42 -23.71
CA ALA A 24 -47.83 -2.35 -23.12
C ALA A 24 -46.42 -2.89 -22.81
N VAL A 25 -45.38 -2.19 -23.24
CA VAL A 25 -43.98 -2.57 -22.96
C VAL A 25 -43.69 -2.23 -21.49
N PRO A 26 -43.32 -3.20 -20.62
CA PRO A 26 -43.12 -2.92 -19.20
C PRO A 26 -41.82 -2.14 -18.94
N ALA A 27 -41.90 -1.16 -18.04
CA ALA A 27 -40.81 -0.27 -17.59
C ALA A 27 -39.57 -0.99 -17.00
N ALA A 28 -39.62 -2.31 -16.81
CA ALA A 28 -38.52 -3.15 -16.33
C ALA A 28 -37.33 -3.22 -17.31
N ARG A 29 -37.56 -2.99 -18.61
CA ARG A 29 -36.50 -3.06 -19.63
C ARG A 29 -35.49 -1.91 -19.58
N TRP A 30 -35.85 -0.78 -18.97
CA TRP A 30 -34.98 0.42 -18.89
C TRP A 30 -34.02 0.38 -17.69
N ARG A 31 -34.40 -0.31 -16.61
CA ARG A 31 -33.58 -0.41 -15.39
C ARG A 31 -32.36 -1.30 -15.59
N LEU A 32 -32.50 -2.40 -16.33
CA LEU A 32 -31.38 -3.30 -16.65
C LEU A 32 -30.33 -2.64 -17.56
N SER A 33 -30.76 -1.76 -18.47
CA SER A 33 -29.86 -1.02 -19.37
C SER A 33 -29.01 0.02 -18.65
N LEU A 34 -29.56 0.71 -17.64
CA LEU A 34 -28.81 1.69 -16.84
C LEU A 34 -27.76 1.02 -15.94
N PHE A 35 -28.08 -0.13 -15.34
CA PHE A 35 -27.12 -0.91 -14.56
C PHE A 35 -25.99 -1.48 -15.43
N ALA A 36 -26.30 -1.98 -16.63
CA ALA A 36 -25.29 -2.44 -17.58
C ALA A 36 -24.36 -1.31 -18.02
N LEU A 37 -24.90 -0.11 -18.30
CA LEU A 37 -24.12 1.06 -18.67
C LEU A 37 -23.22 1.55 -17.51
N LEU A 38 -23.73 1.58 -16.27
CA LEU A 38 -22.94 1.92 -15.09
C LEU A 38 -21.83 0.91 -14.81
N LEU A 39 -22.10 -0.40 -14.95
CA LEU A 39 -21.09 -1.44 -14.78
C LEU A 39 -20.00 -1.36 -15.86
N CYS A 40 -20.38 -1.11 -17.12
CA CYS A 40 -19.43 -0.87 -18.20
C CYS A 40 -18.58 0.39 -17.95
N ALA A 41 -19.18 1.48 -17.44
CA ALA A 41 -18.44 2.69 -17.10
C ALA A 41 -17.44 2.46 -15.96
N LEU A 42 -17.83 1.74 -14.91
CA LEU A 42 -16.96 1.39 -13.78
C LEU A 42 -15.79 0.49 -14.20
N LEU A 43 -16.05 -0.53 -15.03
CA LEU A 43 -15.01 -1.41 -15.58
C LEU A 43 -14.06 -0.64 -16.52
N ALA A 44 -14.58 0.26 -17.35
CA ALA A 44 -13.77 1.11 -18.23
C ALA A 44 -12.89 2.08 -17.42
N SER A 45 -13.41 2.66 -16.33
CA SER A 45 -12.62 3.51 -15.43
C SER A 45 -11.55 2.73 -14.66
N GLY A 46 -11.84 1.50 -14.23
CA GLY A 46 -10.87 0.63 -13.57
C GLY A 46 -9.72 0.22 -14.51
N LEU A 47 -10.03 -0.09 -15.77
CA LEU A 47 -9.01 -0.35 -16.79
C LEU A 47 -8.18 0.90 -17.12
N ALA A 48 -8.79 2.09 -17.14
CA ALA A 48 -8.09 3.34 -17.39
C ALA A 48 -7.14 3.71 -16.24
N TRP A 49 -7.57 3.54 -14.98
CA TRP A 49 -6.73 3.72 -13.79
C TRP A 49 -5.54 2.74 -13.77
N ALA A 50 -5.78 1.46 -14.04
CA ALA A 50 -4.73 0.44 -14.13
C ALA A 50 -3.74 0.66 -15.29
N ARG A 51 -4.10 1.46 -16.30
CA ARG A 51 -3.21 1.88 -17.40
C ARG A 51 -2.39 3.12 -17.02
N ASN A 52 -2.94 4.01 -16.21
CA ASN A 52 -2.29 5.25 -15.78
C ASN A 52 -1.20 4.99 -14.72
N GLU A 53 -1.38 4.02 -13.83
CA GLU A 53 -0.33 3.61 -12.86
C GLU A 53 0.92 3.01 -13.54
N ARG A 54 0.80 2.51 -14.77
CA ARG A 54 1.94 2.06 -15.57
C ARG A 54 2.63 3.16 -16.38
N GLN A 55 2.12 4.39 -16.33
CA GLN A 55 2.80 5.56 -16.88
C GLN A 55 3.55 6.31 -15.77
N HIS A 56 4.51 5.61 -15.13
CA HIS A 56 5.66 6.35 -14.63
C HIS A 56 6.26 7.11 -15.82
N PRO A 57 6.48 8.43 -15.74
CA PRO A 57 7.06 9.19 -16.83
C PRO A 57 8.34 8.49 -17.27
N ASN A 58 8.33 8.00 -18.51
CA ASN A 58 9.39 7.24 -19.14
C ASN A 58 10.75 7.81 -18.69
N GLY A 59 11.63 6.94 -18.19
CA GLY A 59 12.87 7.27 -17.46
C GLY A 59 13.95 8.09 -18.18
N ALA A 60 13.59 9.03 -19.06
CA ALA A 60 14.47 10.05 -19.60
C ALA A 60 15.18 10.87 -18.50
N PRO A 61 14.52 11.34 -17.42
CA PRO A 61 15.21 12.07 -16.36
C PRO A 61 16.27 11.19 -15.66
N PHE A 62 15.96 9.92 -15.44
CA PHE A 62 16.88 8.95 -14.84
C PHE A 62 18.06 8.61 -15.76
N LYS A 63 17.79 8.40 -17.06
CA LYS A 63 18.82 8.13 -18.08
C LYS A 63 19.81 9.30 -18.18
N HIS A 64 19.32 10.54 -18.16
CA HIS A 64 20.19 11.73 -18.16
C HIS A 64 21.02 11.85 -16.88
N LYS A 65 20.45 11.60 -15.70
CA LYS A 65 21.19 11.57 -14.42
C LYS A 65 22.27 10.51 -14.40
N LEU A 66 21.95 9.29 -14.83
CA LEU A 66 22.92 8.18 -14.92
C LEU A 66 24.03 8.47 -15.92
N ALA A 67 23.70 8.99 -17.10
CA ALA A 67 24.70 9.37 -18.10
C ALA A 67 25.63 10.46 -17.57
N ASN A 68 25.11 11.43 -16.81
CA ASN A 68 25.93 12.44 -16.15
C ASN A 68 26.81 11.86 -15.04
N ALA A 69 26.27 10.97 -14.20
CA ALA A 69 27.02 10.30 -13.13
C ALA A 69 28.19 9.50 -13.71
N ARG A 70 27.96 8.72 -14.78
CA ARG A 70 29.00 7.95 -15.48
C ARG A 70 30.13 8.80 -16.07
N ARG A 71 29.85 10.03 -16.49
CA ARG A 71 30.89 10.94 -17.00
C ARG A 71 31.65 11.67 -15.91
N LYS A 72 31.03 11.93 -14.74
CA LYS A 72 31.58 12.81 -13.69
C LYS A 72 32.20 12.05 -12.52
N LEU A 73 31.66 10.89 -12.15
CA LEU A 73 32.20 10.07 -11.08
C LEU A 73 33.33 9.21 -11.65
N GLN A 74 34.57 9.55 -11.31
CA GLN A 74 35.76 8.80 -11.73
C GLN A 74 36.18 7.75 -10.70
N HIS A 75 35.92 8.03 -9.42
CA HIS A 75 36.29 7.17 -8.29
C HIS A 75 35.12 7.04 -7.34
N VAL A 76 34.83 5.81 -6.93
CA VAL A 76 33.86 5.51 -5.87
C VAL A 76 34.65 4.83 -4.75
N ILE A 77 34.67 5.47 -3.59
CA ILE A 77 35.24 4.90 -2.37
C ILE A 77 34.06 4.41 -1.54
N VAL A 78 34.05 3.12 -1.21
CA VAL A 78 33.04 2.52 -0.34
C VAL A 78 33.67 2.31 1.02
N ILE A 79 33.12 2.98 2.04
CA ILE A 79 33.52 2.79 3.44
C ILE A 79 32.50 1.85 4.05
N MET A 80 32.95 0.65 4.43
CA MET A 80 32.11 -0.36 5.07
C MET A 80 32.27 -0.23 6.58
N GLN A 81 31.22 0.23 7.24
CA GLN A 81 31.13 0.27 8.70
C GLN A 81 30.42 -1.01 9.20
N GLU A 82 30.66 -1.36 10.45
CA GLU A 82 30.14 -2.57 11.07
C GLU A 82 29.23 -2.25 12.27
N ASN A 83 28.42 -3.22 12.64
CA ASN A 83 27.76 -3.35 13.94
C ASN A 83 26.86 -2.19 14.40
N ARG A 84 26.29 -1.41 13.49
CA ARG A 84 25.25 -0.43 13.83
C ARG A 84 24.09 -0.50 12.87
N SER A 85 22.88 -0.57 13.43
CA SER A 85 21.64 -0.57 12.67
C SER A 85 21.33 0.84 12.15
N PHE A 86 20.39 0.94 11.21
CA PHE A 86 19.88 2.25 10.79
C PHE A 86 19.31 3.04 11.98
N ASP A 87 18.50 2.41 12.84
CA ASP A 87 17.86 3.09 13.97
C ASP A 87 18.88 3.55 15.02
N SER A 88 20.00 2.84 15.17
CA SER A 88 21.09 3.23 16.06
C SER A 88 21.69 4.59 15.68
N TYR A 89 21.78 4.94 14.40
CA TYR A 89 22.36 6.24 13.98
C TYR A 89 21.35 7.26 13.48
N PHE A 90 20.32 6.79 12.80
CA PHE A 90 19.40 7.61 12.04
C PHE A 90 17.94 7.42 12.49
N GLY A 91 17.70 6.63 13.54
CA GLY A 91 16.35 6.37 14.05
C GLY A 91 15.61 7.64 14.48
N THR A 92 16.33 8.69 14.85
CA THR A 92 15.77 10.00 15.19
C THR A 92 16.04 11.09 14.15
N TYR A 93 16.68 10.74 13.03
CA TYR A 93 17.03 11.71 11.99
C TYR A 93 15.77 12.32 11.35
N PRO A 94 15.75 13.63 11.07
CA PRO A 94 14.59 14.27 10.47
C PRO A 94 14.15 13.56 9.18
N HIS A 95 12.85 13.24 9.08
CA HIS A 95 12.24 12.56 7.94
C HIS A 95 12.59 11.07 7.76
N ALA A 96 13.30 10.45 8.71
CA ALA A 96 13.38 8.99 8.76
C ALA A 96 12.04 8.41 9.22
N ASP A 97 11.69 7.22 8.71
CA ASP A 97 10.56 6.44 9.25
C ASP A 97 10.87 6.02 10.70
N GLY A 98 12.08 5.50 10.91
CA GLY A 98 12.83 5.42 12.17
C GLY A 98 12.07 4.98 13.44
N ILE A 99 12.59 5.44 14.58
CA ILE A 99 12.00 5.24 15.89
C ILE A 99 10.79 6.16 16.02
N ARG A 100 9.63 5.62 16.42
CA ARG A 100 8.42 6.42 16.61
C ARG A 100 8.54 7.33 17.84
N MET A 101 8.67 8.63 17.60
CA MET A 101 8.84 9.64 18.64
C MET A 101 7.56 10.45 18.88
N ARG A 102 7.32 10.85 20.14
CA ARG A 102 6.33 11.87 20.51
C ARG A 102 6.95 12.83 21.51
N HIS A 103 7.01 14.12 21.17
CA HIS A 103 7.67 15.15 21.98
C HIS A 103 9.13 14.79 22.36
N GLY A 104 9.88 14.21 21.43
CA GLY A 104 11.27 13.80 21.66
C GLY A 104 11.44 12.51 22.49
N VAL A 105 10.36 11.79 22.79
CA VAL A 105 10.39 10.55 23.58
C VAL A 105 9.92 9.37 22.73
N PRO A 106 10.63 8.22 22.73
CA PRO A 106 10.19 7.00 22.07
C PRO A 106 8.84 6.50 22.61
N THR A 107 7.94 6.17 21.70
CA THR A 107 6.57 5.72 22.00
C THR A 107 6.43 4.20 22.07
N VAL A 108 7.38 3.48 21.48
CA VAL A 108 7.43 2.01 21.43
C VAL A 108 8.38 1.47 22.50
N CYS A 109 8.20 0.21 22.89
CA CYS A 109 9.12 -0.50 23.77
C CYS A 109 9.15 -1.98 23.41
N VAL A 110 10.25 -2.64 23.77
CA VAL A 110 10.48 -4.08 23.59
C VAL A 110 10.43 -4.75 24.97
N PRO A 111 9.67 -5.84 25.16
CA PRO A 111 9.65 -6.57 26.41
C PRO A 111 11.02 -7.19 26.69
N ASP A 112 11.45 -7.08 27.94
CA ASP A 112 12.67 -7.68 28.47
C ASP A 112 12.27 -8.90 29.31
N PRO A 113 12.56 -10.13 28.85
CA PRO A 113 12.22 -11.35 29.57
C PRO A 113 12.94 -11.51 30.90
N GLY A 114 14.19 -11.07 31.01
CA GLY A 114 14.98 -11.20 32.24
C GLY A 114 14.51 -10.27 33.35
N SER A 115 14.13 -9.03 33.03
CA SER A 115 13.65 -8.06 34.02
C SER A 115 12.12 -7.97 34.14
N GLY A 116 11.38 -8.49 33.16
CA GLY A 116 9.93 -8.34 33.03
C GLY A 116 9.48 -6.92 32.71
N GLN A 117 10.41 -6.00 32.42
CA GLN A 117 10.11 -4.62 32.06
C GLN A 117 9.89 -4.49 30.54
N CYS A 118 9.38 -3.33 30.11
CA CYS A 118 9.38 -2.95 28.70
C CYS A 118 10.41 -1.84 28.49
N VAL A 119 11.45 -2.12 27.73
CA VAL A 119 12.57 -1.21 27.51
C VAL A 119 12.27 -0.37 26.27
N ARG A 120 12.22 0.94 26.45
CA ARG A 120 12.13 1.88 25.32
C ARG A 120 13.52 2.05 24.71
N PRO A 121 13.61 2.34 23.40
CA PRO A 121 14.83 2.91 22.85
C PRO A 121 15.29 4.10 23.69
N PHE A 122 16.59 4.29 23.85
CA PHE A 122 17.13 5.37 24.66
C PHE A 122 18.35 6.00 23.99
N HIS A 123 18.60 7.26 24.31
CA HIS A 123 19.77 7.96 23.80
C HIS A 123 21.04 7.38 24.45
N ASP A 124 21.97 6.90 23.64
CA ASP A 124 23.24 6.33 24.06
C ASP A 124 24.40 7.16 23.47
N PRO A 125 25.11 7.97 24.28
CA PRO A 125 26.20 8.81 23.81
C PRO A 125 27.55 8.09 23.75
N ASN A 126 27.62 6.78 24.06
CA ASN A 126 28.89 6.07 24.13
C ASN A 126 29.36 5.64 22.73
N ASP A 127 30.63 5.88 22.42
CA ASP A 127 31.25 5.39 21.18
C ASP A 127 31.37 3.86 21.14
N VAL A 128 31.38 3.22 22.32
CA VAL A 128 31.58 1.79 22.48
C VAL A 128 30.36 1.17 23.16
N ASN A 129 29.83 0.13 22.53
CA ASN A 129 28.75 -0.70 23.05
C ASN A 129 29.22 -2.16 23.05
N LEU A 130 28.65 -2.98 23.92
CA LEU A 130 28.92 -4.42 23.97
C LEU A 130 28.31 -5.11 22.75
N GLY A 131 27.12 -4.65 22.36
CA GLY A 131 26.37 -5.16 21.22
C GLY A 131 25.74 -6.53 21.48
N GLY A 132 24.98 -6.99 20.49
CA GLY A 132 24.31 -8.29 20.51
C GLY A 132 24.88 -9.30 19.51
N PRO A 133 24.42 -10.55 19.57
CA PRO A 133 24.63 -11.51 18.48
C PRO A 133 24.07 -10.94 17.18
N HIS A 134 24.78 -11.15 16.07
CA HIS A 134 24.51 -10.47 14.79
C HIS A 134 24.64 -11.45 13.60
N GLY A 135 24.43 -12.74 13.86
CA GLY A 135 24.35 -13.76 12.82
C GLY A 135 22.99 -13.75 12.11
N ALA A 136 22.91 -14.46 10.98
CA ALA A 136 21.67 -14.55 10.21
C ALA A 136 20.51 -15.17 10.99
N ALA A 137 20.79 -16.17 11.85
CA ALA A 137 19.77 -16.78 12.71
C ALA A 137 19.28 -15.81 13.79
N ASP A 138 20.20 -15.01 14.35
CA ASP A 138 19.87 -14.00 15.37
C ASP A 138 19.00 -12.90 14.76
N ALA A 139 19.33 -12.41 13.56
CA ALA A 139 18.52 -11.42 12.85
C ALA A 139 17.09 -11.92 12.57
N VAL A 140 16.91 -13.20 12.21
CA VAL A 140 15.59 -13.81 12.04
C VAL A 140 14.82 -13.86 13.37
N ALA A 141 15.54 -14.13 14.46
CA ALA A 141 14.94 -14.23 15.78
C ALA A 141 14.64 -12.85 16.41
N ASP A 142 15.43 -11.82 16.10
CA ASP A 142 15.19 -10.42 16.46
C ASP A 142 13.95 -9.86 15.74
N HIS A 143 13.78 -10.25 14.48
CA HIS A 143 12.63 -9.86 13.66
C HIS A 143 11.30 -10.37 14.23
N ASP A 144 11.33 -11.49 14.95
CA ASP A 144 10.19 -12.17 15.58
C ASP A 144 8.92 -12.23 14.71
N GLY A 145 9.06 -12.79 13.50
CA GLY A 145 7.93 -12.91 12.57
C GLY A 145 7.29 -11.58 12.15
N GLY A 146 8.00 -10.45 12.31
CA GLY A 146 7.54 -9.10 11.98
C GLY A 146 7.10 -8.28 13.19
N MET A 147 7.12 -8.85 14.40
CA MET A 147 6.78 -8.14 15.63
C MET A 147 7.88 -7.18 16.09
N MET A 148 9.14 -7.45 15.70
CA MET A 148 10.32 -6.62 16.00
C MET A 148 10.58 -6.44 17.50
N ASP A 149 10.27 -7.45 18.31
CA ASP A 149 10.40 -7.43 19.76
C ASP A 149 11.28 -8.58 20.30
N GLY A 150 12.04 -9.25 19.44
CA GLY A 150 12.96 -10.32 19.81
C GLY A 150 14.34 -9.86 20.30
N PHE A 151 14.72 -8.60 20.08
CA PHE A 151 16.08 -8.07 20.28
C PHE A 151 16.67 -8.33 21.66
N ILE A 152 15.92 -8.00 22.73
CA ILE A 152 16.40 -8.17 24.10
C ILE A 152 16.49 -9.65 24.44
N ALA A 153 15.46 -10.42 24.08
CA ALA A 153 15.42 -11.86 24.31
C ALA A 153 16.57 -12.62 23.63
N GLN A 154 17.01 -12.19 22.44
CA GLN A 154 18.18 -12.80 21.79
C GLN A 154 19.49 -12.42 22.47
N ALA A 155 19.66 -11.14 22.81
CA ALA A 155 20.87 -10.70 23.49
C ALA A 155 21.08 -11.41 24.84
N GLU A 156 20.01 -11.57 25.63
CA GLU A 156 20.06 -12.26 26.92
C GLU A 156 20.45 -13.74 26.80
N LYS A 157 20.12 -14.41 25.69
CA LYS A 157 20.55 -15.80 25.43
C LYS A 157 22.05 -15.89 25.20
N SER A 158 22.66 -14.89 24.59
CA SER A 158 24.09 -14.86 24.32
C SER A 158 24.89 -14.37 25.53
N MET A 159 24.40 -13.34 26.22
CA MET A 159 25.04 -12.72 27.36
C MET A 159 24.00 -12.40 28.45
N PRO A 160 23.79 -13.30 29.42
CA PRO A 160 22.85 -13.06 30.51
C PRO A 160 23.25 -11.83 31.33
N ASN A 161 22.28 -10.98 31.66
CA ASN A 161 22.45 -9.69 32.37
C ASN A 161 23.17 -8.59 31.56
N LEU A 162 23.12 -8.64 30.23
CA LEU A 162 23.61 -7.54 29.42
C LEU A 162 22.75 -6.29 29.68
N PRO A 163 23.37 -5.10 29.86
CA PRO A 163 22.63 -3.84 29.70
C PRO A 163 21.92 -3.84 28.34
N PRO A 164 20.70 -3.29 28.20
CA PRO A 164 19.97 -3.33 26.95
C PRO A 164 20.52 -2.31 25.92
N ASP A 165 21.83 -2.30 25.69
CA ASP A 165 22.55 -1.38 24.80
C ASP A 165 22.13 -1.52 23.33
N MET A 166 21.59 -2.67 22.93
CA MET A 166 20.95 -2.87 21.63
C MET A 166 19.74 -1.94 21.40
N MET A 167 19.13 -1.42 22.47
CA MET A 167 18.05 -0.43 22.41
C MET A 167 18.57 1.02 22.37
N GLY A 168 19.89 1.22 22.38
CA GLY A 168 20.53 2.53 22.28
C GLY A 168 20.46 3.15 20.89
N TYR A 169 20.25 4.47 20.82
CA TYR A 169 20.35 5.28 19.61
C TYR A 169 21.20 6.53 19.83
N HIS A 170 21.86 7.00 18.77
CA HIS A 170 22.60 8.24 18.70
C HIS A 170 21.74 9.36 18.09
N ALA A 171 22.10 10.60 18.40
CA ALA A 171 21.49 11.80 17.84
C ALA A 171 22.55 12.75 17.28
N ALA A 172 22.17 13.56 16.29
CA ALA A 172 23.08 14.55 15.73
C ALA A 172 23.42 15.64 16.76
N GLY A 173 24.71 15.99 16.87
CA GLY A 173 25.18 17.08 17.74
C GLY A 173 25.88 16.63 19.03
N GLU A 174 26.25 15.34 19.11
CA GLU A 174 27.19 14.79 20.08
C GLU A 174 28.64 15.24 19.80
#